data_AF-A0A6B2LV26-F1
#
_entry.id   AF-A0A6B2LV26-F1
#
_cell.length_a   1.000
_cell.length_b   1.000
_cell.length_c   1.000
_cell.angle_alpha   90.00
_cell.angle_beta   90.00
_cell.angle_gamma   90.00
#
_symmetry.space_group_name_H-M   'P 1'
#
loop_
_entity.id
_entity.type
_entity.pdbx_description
1 polymer ?
#
loop_
_entity_poly.entity_id
_entity_poly.type
_entity_poly.pdbx_seq_one_letter_code
_entity_poly.pdbx_strand_id
1 'polypeptide(L)'
;MGGLTLALYPRTSLAADTTLHYQRSDFAGLTLSYNTKSEKEVDEVLTQVAHLGATIVKPAQKVFWGGYSGYFKDPDGHLFEVAYNPLWQLDDNDNLIL
;
A
#
# COMPACT_ATOMS: atom_id res chain seq x y z
N MET A 1 0.10 3.96 20.14
CA MET A 1 0.30 2.89 19.13
C MET A 1 -1.01 2.11 18.91
N GLY A 2 -2.13 2.81 18.70
CA GLY A 2 -3.31 2.22 18.05
C GLY A 2 -3.16 2.48 16.55
N GLY A 3 -3.84 1.74 15.67
CA GLY A 3 -3.80 1.99 14.23
C GLY A 3 -2.83 1.12 13.41
N LEU A 4 -2.12 0.18 14.04
CA LEU A 4 -1.39 -0.87 13.32
C LEU A 4 -2.19 -2.17 13.36
N THR A 5 -2.43 -2.75 12.19
CA THR A 5 -3.10 -4.03 12.02
C THR A 5 -2.17 -5.00 11.28
N LEU A 6 -2.20 -6.26 11.69
CA LEU A 6 -1.49 -7.34 10.99
C LEU A 6 -2.49 -8.15 10.17
N ALA A 7 -2.25 -8.22 8.87
CA ALA A 7 -2.97 -9.11 7.96
C ALA A 7 -2.03 -10.22 7.47
N LEU A 8 -2.55 -11.44 7.38
CA LEU A 8 -1.86 -12.53 6.70
C LEU A 8 -2.40 -12.64 5.28
N TYR A 9 -1.49 -12.61 4.30
CA TYR A 9 -1.84 -12.66 2.89
C TYR A 9 -0.98 -13.68 2.15
N PRO A 10 -1.54 -14.57 1.31
CA PRO A 10 -0.76 -15.54 0.56
C PRO A 10 0.27 -14.85 -0.33
N ARG A 11 1.52 -15.35 -0.34
CA ARG A 11 2.62 -14.73 -1.07
C ARG A 11 2.35 -14.57 -2.57
N THR A 12 1.70 -15.55 -3.18
CA THR A 12 1.31 -15.50 -4.60
C THR A 12 0.26 -14.43 -4.87
N SER A 13 -0.68 -14.25 -3.93
CA SER A 13 -1.69 -13.18 -4.02
C SER A 13 -1.07 -11.80 -3.80
N LEU A 14 -0.08 -11.69 -2.90
CA LEU A 14 0.67 -10.44 -2.68
C LEU A 14 1.50 -10.06 -3.91
N ALA A 15 2.18 -11.04 -4.50
CA ALA A 15 2.92 -10.85 -5.75
C ALA A 15 1.99 -10.36 -6.87
N ALA A 16 0.83 -11.01 -7.05
CA ALA A 16 -0.16 -10.58 -8.03
C ALA A 16 -0.65 -9.15 -7.78
N ASP A 17 -0.96 -8.78 -6.53
CA ASP A 17 -1.47 -7.45 -6.21
C ASP A 17 -0.40 -6.34 -6.35
N THR A 18 0.85 -6.65 -6.06
CA THR A 18 1.99 -5.72 -6.24
C THR A 18 2.46 -5.63 -7.69
N THR A 19 2.00 -6.55 -8.57
CA THR A 19 2.50 -6.77 -9.94
C THR A 19 3.96 -7.22 -10.03
N LEU A 20 4.55 -7.62 -8.89
CA LEU A 20 5.89 -8.19 -8.82
C LEU A 20 5.83 -9.71 -8.92
N HIS A 21 6.92 -10.32 -9.38
CA HIS A 21 7.11 -11.75 -9.20
C HIS A 21 7.58 -12.01 -7.76
N TYR A 22 7.07 -13.06 -7.13
CA TYR A 22 7.60 -13.46 -5.82
C TYR A 22 9.00 -14.06 -6.00
N GLN A 23 10.02 -13.22 -5.83
CA GLN A 23 11.38 -13.61 -5.52
C GLN A 23 11.82 -12.84 -4.29
N ARG A 24 12.52 -13.50 -3.35
CA ARG A 24 12.93 -12.84 -2.10
C ARG A 24 13.86 -11.66 -2.32
N SER A 25 14.58 -11.64 -3.43
CA SER A 25 15.39 -10.52 -3.92
C SER A 25 14.55 -9.32 -4.38
N ASP A 26 13.33 -9.55 -4.88
CA ASP A 26 12.46 -8.49 -5.40
C ASP A 26 11.68 -7.83 -4.27
N PHE A 27 11.15 -8.62 -3.33
CA PHE A 27 10.61 -8.15 -2.06
C PHE A 27 10.52 -9.30 -1.04
N ALA A 28 10.54 -8.97 0.26
CA ALA A 28 10.61 -9.97 1.33
C ALA A 28 9.34 -10.83 1.51
N GLY A 29 8.28 -10.60 0.72
CA GLY A 29 6.95 -11.17 0.96
C GLY A 29 6.15 -10.41 2.02
N LEU A 30 6.49 -9.14 2.26
CA LEU A 30 5.85 -8.23 3.21
C LEU A 30 5.71 -6.85 2.55
N THR A 31 4.62 -6.16 2.87
CA THR A 31 4.39 -4.75 2.54
C THR A 31 4.02 -3.97 3.80
N LEU A 32 4.31 -2.68 3.79
CA LEU A 32 3.78 -1.74 4.77
C LEU A 32 2.68 -0.93 4.09
N SER A 33 1.46 -0.98 4.60
CA SER A 33 0.32 -0.27 3.98
C SER A 33 -0.01 0.99 4.76
N TYR A 34 -0.01 2.13 4.06
CA TYR A 34 -0.56 3.39 4.55
C TYR A 34 -1.99 3.55 4.02
N ASN A 35 -2.97 3.59 4.92
CA ASN A 35 -4.37 3.74 4.54
C ASN A 35 -4.77 5.21 4.57
N THR A 36 -5.20 5.70 3.41
CA THR A 36 -5.64 7.07 3.19
C THR A 36 -7.15 7.20 3.42
N LYS A 37 -7.63 8.44 3.49
CA LYS A 37 -9.06 8.77 3.65
C LYS A 37 -9.79 8.90 2.32
N SER A 38 -9.07 8.93 1.21
CA SER A 38 -9.67 9.06 -0.13
C SER A 38 -8.75 8.55 -1.25
N GLU A 39 -9.33 8.30 -2.41
CA GLU A 39 -8.58 7.93 -3.63
C GLU A 39 -7.65 9.05 -4.08
N LYS A 40 -8.09 10.31 -3.95
CA LYS A 40 -7.28 11.49 -4.27
C LYS A 40 -6.00 11.55 -3.44
N GLU A 41 -6.10 11.23 -2.16
CA GLU A 41 -4.94 11.20 -1.27
C GLU A 41 -3.96 10.07 -1.64
N VAL A 42 -4.44 8.95 -2.20
CA VAL A 42 -3.56 7.91 -2.76
C VAL A 42 -2.71 8.50 -3.90
N ASP A 43 -3.34 9.19 -4.84
CA ASP A 43 -2.64 9.81 -5.97
C ASP A 43 -1.64 10.89 -5.52
N GLU A 44 -2.04 11.72 -4.56
CA GLU A 44 -1.20 12.79 -3.99
C GLU A 44 0.06 12.23 -3.31
N VAL A 45 -0.11 11.19 -2.48
CA VAL A 45 1.01 10.54 -1.77
C VAL A 45 1.95 9.87 -2.76
N LEU A 46 1.43 9.10 -3.74
CA LEU A 46 2.28 8.43 -4.73
C LEU A 46 3.05 9.44 -5.58
N THR A 47 2.42 10.56 -5.95
CA THR A 47 3.11 11.66 -6.65
C THR A 47 4.22 12.22 -5.77
N GLN A 48 3.94 12.51 -4.50
CA GLN A 48 4.91 13.08 -3.58
C GLN A 48 6.12 12.17 -3.35
N VAL A 49 5.91 10.87 -3.08
CA VAL A 49 7.03 9.94 -2.85
C VAL A 49 7.89 9.76 -4.11
N ALA A 50 7.29 9.77 -5.30
CA ALA A 50 8.04 9.75 -6.56
C ALA A 50 8.97 10.96 -6.69
N HIS A 51 8.50 12.16 -6.34
CA HIS A 51 9.33 13.37 -6.31
C HIS A 51 10.47 13.30 -5.28
N LEU A 52 10.30 12.50 -4.22
CA LEU A 52 11.30 12.28 -3.16
C LEU A 52 12.26 11.12 -3.47
N GLY A 53 12.16 10.49 -4.64
CA GLY A 53 13.08 9.44 -5.10
C GLY A 53 12.58 8.01 -4.88
N ALA A 54 11.32 7.82 -4.46
CA ALA A 54 10.71 6.49 -4.47
C ALA A 54 10.49 5.98 -5.89
N THR A 55 10.57 4.66 -6.07
CA THR A 55 10.24 4.00 -7.33
C THR A 55 8.79 3.52 -7.29
N ILE A 56 7.94 4.04 -8.18
CA ILE A 56 6.57 3.55 -8.32
C ILE A 56 6.59 2.16 -8.93
N VAL A 57 6.07 1.18 -8.19
CA VAL A 57 5.96 -0.23 -8.60
C VAL A 57 4.64 -0.47 -9.30
N LYS A 58 3.55 0.03 -8.72
CA LYS A 58 2.20 -0.06 -9.26
C LYS A 58 1.54 1.33 -9.14
N PRO A 59 1.20 1.99 -10.26
CA PRO A 59 0.38 3.20 -10.22
C PRO A 59 -0.94 2.94 -9.49
N ALA A 60 -1.52 3.99 -8.89
CA ALA A 60 -2.81 3.86 -8.24
C ALA A 60 -3.90 3.44 -9.23
N GLN A 61 -4.72 2.48 -8.82
CA GLN A 61 -5.82 1.97 -9.61
C GLN A 61 -6.88 1.31 -8.71
N LYS A 62 -8.08 1.09 -9.27
CA LYS A 62 -9.10 0.26 -8.62
C LYS A 62 -8.60 -1.17 -8.50
N VAL A 63 -8.88 -1.80 -7.36
CA VAL A 63 -8.42 -3.16 -7.04
C VAL A 63 -9.58 -4.09 -6.71
N PHE A 64 -9.34 -5.40 -6.79
CA PHE A 64 -10.40 -6.44 -6.78
C PHE A 64 -11.28 -6.46 -5.54
N TRP A 65 -10.77 -5.96 -4.41
CA TRP A 65 -11.49 -5.89 -3.14
C TRP A 65 -12.32 -4.61 -2.98
N GLY A 66 -12.37 -3.75 -4.01
CA GLY A 66 -13.31 -2.62 -4.10
C GLY A 66 -12.76 -1.25 -3.72
N GLY A 67 -11.48 -1.15 -3.33
CA GLY A 67 -10.83 0.15 -3.11
C GLY A 67 -9.89 0.57 -4.22
N TYR A 68 -8.92 1.40 -3.84
CA TYR A 68 -7.99 2.06 -4.74
C TYR A 68 -6.60 2.06 -4.13
N SER A 69 -5.63 1.43 -4.78
CA SER A 69 -4.27 1.35 -4.23
C SER A 69 -3.17 1.37 -5.28
N GLY A 70 -1.98 1.77 -4.84
CA GLY A 70 -0.72 1.70 -5.59
C GLY A 70 0.42 1.28 -4.67
N TYR A 71 1.56 0.94 -5.28
CA TYR A 71 2.75 0.48 -4.58
C TYR A 71 3.97 1.27 -4.98
N PHE A 72 4.85 1.54 -4.03
CA PHE A 72 6.17 2.11 -4.28
C PHE A 72 7.25 1.40 -3.47
N LYS A 73 8.49 1.50 -3.95
CA LYS A 73 9.69 1.20 -3.17
C LYS A 73 10.33 2.49 -2.69
N ASP A 74 10.67 2.56 -1.42
CA ASP A 74 11.50 3.65 -0.91
C ASP A 74 12.95 3.54 -1.46
N PRO A 75 13.84 4.51 -1.18
CA PRO A 75 15.22 4.46 -1.66
C PRO A 75 16.03 3.23 -1.23
N ASP A 76 15.63 2.56 -0.14
CA ASP A 76 16.25 1.35 0.39
C ASP A 76 15.61 0.06 -0.15
N GLY A 77 14.55 0.17 -0.95
CA GLY A 77 13.87 -0.94 -1.62
C GLY A 77 12.74 -1.57 -0.80
N HIS A 78 12.35 -1.00 0.33
CA HIS A 78 11.20 -1.46 1.11
C HIS A 78 9.90 -1.18 0.37
N LEU A 79 9.01 -2.18 0.32
CA LEU A 79 7.77 -2.10 -0.45
C LEU A 79 6.62 -1.55 0.41
N PHE A 80 6.06 -0.44 -0.03
CA PHE A 80 4.92 0.22 0.59
C PHE A 80 3.69 0.16 -0.31
N GLU A 81 2.53 -0.02 0.30
CA GLU A 81 1.23 0.22 -0.32
C GLU A 81 0.69 1.56 0.15
N VAL A 82 0.08 2.32 -0.75
CA VAL A 82 -0.80 3.42 -0.40
C VAL A 82 -2.20 3.04 -0.86
N ALA A 83 -3.14 2.95 0.07
CA ALA A 83 -4.46 2.37 -0.19
C ALA A 83 -5.58 3.21 0.40
N TYR A 84 -6.65 3.39 -0.36
CA TYR A 84 -7.95 3.77 0.15
C TYR A 84 -8.83 2.53 0.23
N ASN A 85 -9.20 2.14 1.45
CA ASN A 85 -10.11 1.02 1.67
C ASN A 85 -11.48 1.51 2.16
N PRO A 86 -12.54 1.48 1.33
CA PRO A 86 -13.85 1.99 1.69
C PRO A 86 -14.56 1.16 2.77
N LEU A 87 -14.04 -0.02 3.11
CA LEU A 87 -14.55 -0.88 4.16
C LEU A 87 -13.91 -0.59 5.52
N TRP A 88 -12.83 0.19 5.56
CA TRP A 88 -12.10 0.54 6.76
C TRP A 88 -12.54 1.89 7.28
N GLN A 89 -12.75 1.98 8.59
CA GLN A 89 -13.07 3.23 9.27
C GLN A 89 -11.85 3.66 10.07
N LEU A 90 -11.49 4.94 9.97
CA LEU A 90 -10.43 5.55 10.75
C LEU A 90 -11.05 6.45 11.84
N ASP A 91 -10.49 6.44 13.04
CA ASP A 91 -10.88 7.36 14.11
C ASP A 91 -10.30 8.78 13.89
N ASP A 92 -10.63 9.71 14.78
CA ASP A 92 -10.16 11.12 14.71
C ASP A 92 -8.63 11.27 14.83
N ASN A 93 -7.92 10.20 15.22
CA ASN A 93 -6.46 10.14 15.31
C ASN A 93 -5.84 9.30 14.19
N ASP A 94 -6.60 9.00 13.13
CA ASP A 94 -6.20 8.19 11.97
C ASP A 94 -5.86 6.73 12.27
N ASN A 95 -6.36 6.21 13.40
CA ASN A 95 -6.20 4.78 13.71
C ASN A 95 -7.31 3.97 13.03
N LEU A 96 -6.94 2.80 12.50
CA LEU A 96 -7.94 1.83 12.06
C LEU A 96 -8.82 1.36 13.23
N ILE A 97 -10.13 1.43 13.02
CA ILE A 97 -11.16 0.85 13.90
C ILE A 97 -11.40 -0.60 13.44
N LEU A 98 -11.22 -1.55 14.36
CA LEU A 98 -11.48 -2.99 14.15
C LEU A 98 -12.79 -3.43 14.82
#